data_AF-A0A6I3U7A6-F1
#
_entry.id   AF-A0A6I3U7A6-F1
#
_cell.length_a   1.000
_cell.length_b   1.000
_cell.length_c   1.000
_cell.angle_alpha   90.00
_cell.angle_beta   90.00
_cell.angle_gamma   90.00
#
_symmetry.space_group_name_H-M   'P 1'
#
loop_
_entity.id
_entity.type
_entity.pdbx_description
1 polymer ?
#
loop_
_entity_poly.entity_id
_entity_poly.type
_entity_poly.pdbx_seq_one_letter_code
_entity_poly.pdbx_strand_id
1 'polypeptide(L)' 'RQFRGQVDVICGGFPCQAFSLAGRRLGFEDTRGTLFFEIVRCAKQIQPRFLFLENVKGLLNHDEGRTFATILSTLDEL' A
#
# COMPACT_ATOMS: atom_id res chain seq x y z
N ARG A 1 17.10 8.59 1.68
CA ARG A 1 18.33 8.01 1.10
C ARG A 1 19.24 7.32 2.12
N GLN A 2 19.23 7.72 3.41
CA GLN A 2 20.09 7.18 4.48
C GLN A 2 20.11 5.64 4.61
N PHE A 3 19.02 4.96 4.26
CA PHE A 3 18.88 3.50 4.42
C PHE A 3 19.10 2.68 3.15
N ARG A 4 19.48 3.31 2.02
CA ARG A 4 19.68 2.60 0.77
C ARG A 4 20.82 1.60 0.90
N GLY A 5 20.57 0.34 0.50
CA GLY A 5 21.53 -0.77 0.62
C GLY A 5 21.71 -1.30 2.04
N GLN A 6 20.93 -0.84 3.02
CA GLN A 6 20.99 -1.29 4.42
C GLN A 6 19.72 -2.02 4.87
N VAL A 7 18.63 -1.90 4.11
CA VAL A 7 17.33 -2.49 4.44
C VAL A 7 16.98 -3.52 3.37
N ASP A 8 16.85 -4.77 3.77
CA ASP A 8 16.42 -5.84 2.88
C ASP A 8 14.90 -5.90 2.69
N VAL A 9 14.12 -5.56 3.72
CA VAL A 9 12.66 -5.71 3.72
C VAL A 9 11.98 -4.49 4.34
N ILE A 10 10.92 -4.00 3.68
CA ILE A 10 9.94 -3.10 4.31
C ILE A 10 8.65 -3.89 4.54
N CYS A 11 8.20 -3.96 5.80
CA CYS A 11 6.93 -4.57 6.17
C CYS A 11 5.88 -3.48 6.44
N GLY A 12 4.63 -3.69 6.00
CA GLY A 12 3.57 -2.71 6.24
C GLY A 12 2.15 -3.28 6.19
N GLY A 13 1.44 -3.19 7.32
CA GLY A 13 -0.02 -3.32 7.38
C GLY A 13 -0.65 -1.93 7.38
N PHE A 14 -1.18 -1.48 6.25
CA PHE A 14 -1.74 -0.13 6.12
C PHE A 14 -3.24 -0.10 6.43
N PRO A 15 -3.81 1.04 6.90
CA PRO A 15 -5.15 1.05 7.47
C PRO A 15 -6.22 0.50 6.53
N CYS A 16 -6.97 -0.48 7.02
CA CYS A 16 -8.04 -1.14 6.27
C CYS A 16 -9.37 -0.36 6.28
N GLN A 17 -9.50 0.69 7.09
CA GLN A 17 -10.78 1.40 7.30
C GLN A 17 -11.27 2.13 6.04
N ALA A 18 -10.34 2.56 5.19
CA ALA A 18 -10.65 3.17 3.89
C ALA A 18 -11.21 2.15 2.89
N PHE A 19 -10.95 0.84 3.11
CA PHE A 19 -11.24 -0.25 2.17
C PHE A 19 -12.25 -1.28 2.72
N SER A 20 -12.65 -1.16 3.99
CA SER A 20 -13.52 -2.11 4.69
C SER A 20 -15.01 -1.80 4.47
N LEU A 21 -15.84 -2.85 4.50
CA LEU A 21 -17.31 -2.79 4.55
C LEU A 21 -17.85 -1.93 5.69
N ALA A 22 -17.14 -1.88 6.83
CA ALA A 22 -17.53 -1.10 7.99
C ALA A 22 -17.17 0.40 7.88
N GLY A 23 -16.47 0.81 6.81
CA GLY A 23 -16.10 2.20 6.52
C GLY A 23 -16.87 2.78 5.34
N ARG A 24 -16.52 4.01 4.93
CA ARG A 24 -17.16 4.72 3.79
C ARG A 24 -16.67 4.25 2.41
N ARG A 25 -15.72 3.31 2.34
CA ARG A 25 -15.11 2.81 1.09
C ARG A 25 -14.61 3.91 0.14
N LEU A 26 -14.06 4.98 0.71
CA LEU A 26 -13.51 6.09 -0.07
C LEU A 26 -12.14 5.75 -0.67
N GLY A 27 -11.58 4.57 -0.35
CA GLY A 27 -10.33 4.09 -0.94
C GLY A 27 -9.19 5.09 -0.74
N PHE A 28 -8.56 5.48 -1.85
CA PHE A 28 -7.45 6.44 -1.85
C PHE A 28 -7.88 7.91 -1.67
N GLU A 29 -9.17 8.22 -1.73
CA GLU A 29 -9.69 9.56 -1.42
C GLU A 29 -9.81 9.79 0.10
N ASP A 30 -9.68 8.74 0.91
CA ASP A 30 -9.52 8.84 2.36
C ASP A 30 -8.05 9.10 2.71
N THR A 31 -7.79 10.09 3.56
CA THR A 31 -6.44 10.39 4.06
C THR A 31 -5.79 9.21 4.78
N ARG A 32 -6.56 8.21 5.22
CA ARG A 32 -6.05 6.96 5.80
C ARG A 32 -5.67 5.92 4.75
N GLY A 33 -6.29 5.98 3.57
CA GLY A 33 -5.97 5.13 2.42
C GLY A 33 -4.65 5.52 1.74
N THR A 34 -4.14 6.73 1.99
CA THR A 34 -2.90 7.24 1.38
C THR A 34 -1.62 6.68 1.99
N LEU A 35 -1.68 6.00 3.15
CA LEU A 35 -0.48 5.42 3.79
C LEU A 35 0.19 4.34 2.94
N PHE A 36 -0.53 3.70 2.03
CA PHE A 36 0.08 2.86 1.00
C PHE A 36 1.10 3.65 0.15
N PHE A 37 0.76 4.88 -0.27
CA PHE A 37 1.67 5.70 -1.05
C PHE A 37 2.88 6.19 -0.26
N GLU A 38 2.77 6.31 1.07
CA GLU A 38 3.93 6.58 1.92
C GLU A 38 4.90 5.39 2.00
N ILE A 39 4.37 4.16 2.01
CA ILE A 39 5.19 2.95 1.89
C ILE A 39 5.93 2.94 0.54
N VAL A 40 5.21 3.23 -0.56
CA VAL A 40 5.78 3.33 -1.91
C VAL A 40 6.86 4.43 -1.96
N ARG A 41 6.60 5.60 -1.38
CA ARG A 41 7.58 6.70 -1.28
C ARG A 41 8.85 6.26 -0.54
N CYS A 42 8.70 5.55 0.57
CA CYS A 42 9.82 4.97 1.30
C CYS A 42 10.56 3.93 0.45
N ALA A 43 9.86 3.03 -0.23
CA ALA A 43 10.44 2.03 -1.12
C ALA A 43 11.26 2.64 -2.26
N LYS A 44 10.78 3.72 -2.91
CA LYS A 44 11.55 4.45 -3.94
C LYS A 44 12.86 5.04 -3.39
N GLN A 45 12.87 5.48 -2.14
CA GLN A 45 14.06 6.07 -1.52
C GLN A 45 15.04 5.02 -0.97
N ILE A 46 14.52 3.98 -0.33
CA ILE A 46 15.29 2.95 0.38
C ILE A 46 15.73 1.83 -0.56
N GLN A 47 14.91 1.50 -1.56
CA GLN A 47 15.14 0.41 -2.52
C GLN A 47 15.44 -0.92 -1.82
N PRO A 48 14.50 -1.41 -0.98
CA PRO A 48 14.65 -2.71 -0.33
C PRO A 48 14.57 -3.83 -1.37
N ARG A 49 15.06 -5.03 -1.01
CA ARG A 49 14.93 -6.22 -1.85
C ARG A 49 13.51 -6.77 -1.86
N PHE A 50 12.76 -6.57 -0.78
CA PHE A 50 11.41 -7.09 -0.63
C PHE A 50 10.47 -6.07 0.03
N LEU A 51 9.21 -6.11 -0.40
CA LEU A 51 8.09 -5.48 0.28
C LEU A 51 7.18 -6.59 0.81
N PHE A 52 6.83 -6.54 2.10
CA PHE A 52 5.88 -7.46 2.71
C PHE A 52 4.68 -6.70 3.27
N LEU A 53 3.58 -6.71 2.51
CA LEU A 53 2.42 -5.89 2.79
C LEU A 53 1.22 -6.74 3.22
N GLU A 54 0.49 -6.27 4.23
CA GLU A 54 -0.69 -6.93 4.77
C GLU A 54 -1.92 -6.02 4.64
N ASN A 55 -3.07 -6.61 4.33
CA ASN A 55 -4.37 -5.97 4.40
C ASN A 55 -5.51 -6.98 4.55
N VAL A 56 -6.73 -6.49 4.76
CA VAL A 56 -7.93 -7.32 4.90
C VAL A 56 -8.39 -7.91 3.56
N LYS A 57 -9.09 -9.05 3.61
CA LYS A 57 -9.68 -9.73 2.42
C LYS A 57 -10.53 -8.81 1.54
N GLY A 58 -11.18 -7.80 2.15
CA GLY A 58 -12.03 -6.83 1.45
C GLY A 58 -11.30 -6.02 0.38
N LEU A 59 -9.96 -5.89 0.46
CA LEU A 59 -9.15 -5.15 -0.51
C LEU A 59 -9.32 -5.67 -1.95
N LEU A 60 -9.41 -7.00 -2.13
CA LEU A 60 -9.50 -7.64 -3.45
C LEU A 60 -10.77 -7.25 -4.21
N ASN A 61 -11.85 -6.97 -3.49
CA ASN A 61 -13.16 -6.67 -4.07
C ASN A 61 -13.53 -5.19 -3.89
N HIS A 62 -12.62 -4.37 -3.33
CA HIS A 62 -12.87 -2.96 -3.11
C HIS A 62 -12.90 -2.23 -4.45
N ASP A 63 -13.91 -1.36 -4.64
CA ASP A 63 -14.09 -0.57 -5.86
C ASP A 63 -14.05 -1.44 -7.13
N GLU A 64 -14.76 -2.57 -7.10
CA GLU A 64 -14.79 -3.56 -8.20
C GLU A 64 -13.41 -4.10 -8.60
N GLY A 65 -12.48 -4.16 -7.63
CA GLY A 65 -11.11 -4.63 -7.83
C GLY A 65 -10.14 -3.54 -8.33
N ARG A 66 -10.64 -2.34 -8.67
CA ARG A 66 -9.79 -1.22 -9.14
C ARG A 66 -8.73 -0.84 -8.12
N THR A 67 -9.06 -0.85 -6.83
CA THR A 67 -8.09 -0.52 -5.77
C THR A 67 -6.91 -1.48 -5.74
N PHE A 68 -7.18 -2.79 -5.85
CA PHE A 68 -6.12 -3.78 -5.88
C PHE A 68 -5.30 -3.67 -7.18
N ALA A 69 -5.94 -3.40 -8.31
CA ALA A 69 -5.24 -3.14 -9.57
C ALA A 69 -4.31 -1.91 -9.48
N THR A 70 -4.76 -0.81 -8.87
CA THR A 70 -3.92 0.37 -8.62
C THR A 70 -2.73 0.05 -7.73
N ILE A 71 -2.91 -0.76 -6.68
CA ILE A 71 -1.81 -1.21 -5.81
C ILE A 71 -0.78 -1.99 -6.64
N LEU A 72 -1.21 -2.98 -7.42
CA LEU A 72 -0.32 -3.77 -8.26
C LEU A 72 0.43 -2.90 -9.28
N SER A 73 -0.27 -2.00 -9.99
CA SER A 73 0.36 -1.07 -10.93
C SER A 73 1.39 -0.16 -10.24
N THR A 74 1.08 0.35 -9.05
CA THR A 74 2.00 1.20 -8.29
C THR A 74 3.25 0.43 -7.84
N LEU A 75 3.10 -0.84 -7.48
CA LEU A 75 4.21 -1.71 -7.08
C LEU A 75 5.07 -2.15 -8.27
N ASP A 76 4.47 -2.31 -9.47
CA ASP A 76 5.18 -2.61 -10.72
C ASP A 76 6.07 -1.44 -11.18
N GLU A 77 5.70 -0.21 -10.84
CA GLU A 77 6.45 1.02 -11.15
C GLU A 77 7.60 1.36 -10.16
N LEU A 78 7.87 0.51 -9.16
CA LEU A 78 8.90 0.74 -8.13
C LEU A 78 10.32 0.36 -8.57
#